data_AF-A0A091W702-F1
#
_entry.id   AF-A0A091W702-F1
#
_cell.length_a   1.000
_cell.length_b   1.000
_cell.length_c   1.000
_cell.angle_alpha   90.00
_cell.angle_beta   90.00
_cell.angle_gamma   90.00
#
_symmetry.space_group_name_H-M   'P 1'
#
loop_
_entity.id
_entity.type
_entity.pdbx_description
1 polymer ?
#
loop_
_entity_poly.entity_id
_entity_poly.type
_entity_poly.pdbx_seq_one_letter_code
_entity_poly.pdbx_strand_id
1 'polypeptide(L)'
;AQQPGTPLSDQEYHQFFKSLRTAHRARSACLLRELYGCQNTLVRRLDEYENHGVVPEGPICSEVPGTHFFPNFCSFSFYRCIKRRYFIKV
;
A
#
# COMPACT_ATOMS: atom_id res chain seq x y z
N ALA A 1 -2.64 -21.69 -2.86
CA ALA A 1 -3.20 -20.65 -1.98
C ALA A 1 -2.07 -19.67 -1.67
N GLN A 2 -2.24 -18.37 -1.92
CA GLN A 2 -1.24 -17.37 -1.49
C GLN A 2 -1.17 -17.34 0.05
N GLN A 3 0.02 -17.05 0.58
CA GLN A 3 0.20 -16.90 2.03
C GLN A 3 -0.32 -15.52 2.48
N PRO A 4 -1.15 -15.43 3.52
CA PRO A 4 -1.60 -14.16 4.05
C PRO A 4 -0.42 -13.27 4.47
N GLY A 5 -0.52 -11.97 4.21
CA GLY A 5 0.51 -11.00 4.61
C GLY A 5 1.68 -10.86 3.66
N THR A 6 1.78 -11.67 2.60
CA THR A 6 2.79 -11.47 1.58
C THR A 6 2.40 -10.33 0.63
N PRO A 7 3.36 -9.58 0.07
CA PRO A 7 3.09 -8.63 -1.00
C PRO A 7 2.38 -9.26 -2.20
N LEU A 8 1.59 -8.47 -2.93
CA LEU A 8 1.09 -8.87 -4.25
C LEU A 8 2.26 -9.14 -5.21
N SER A 9 2.17 -10.22 -5.98
CA SER A 9 3.04 -10.44 -7.13
C SER A 9 2.86 -9.37 -8.21
N ASP A 10 3.78 -9.33 -9.17
CA ASP A 10 3.72 -8.37 -10.28
C ASP A 10 2.40 -8.39 -11.04
N GLN A 11 1.87 -9.60 -11.30
CA GLN A 11 0.62 -9.78 -12.03
C GLN A 11 -0.58 -9.32 -11.20
N GLU A 12 -0.59 -9.61 -9.90
CA GLU A 12 -1.64 -9.18 -8.97
C GLU A 12 -1.63 -7.67 -8.78
N TYR A 13 -0.45 -7.07 -8.66
CA TYR A 13 -0.28 -5.61 -8.57
C TYR A 13 -0.84 -4.94 -9.83
N HIS A 14 -0.52 -5.46 -11.03
CA HIS A 14 -1.11 -4.96 -12.27
C HIS A 14 -2.63 -5.06 -12.27
N GLN A 15 -3.22 -6.17 -11.81
CA GLN A 15 -4.68 -6.35 -11.74
C GLN A 15 -5.34 -5.44 -10.69
N PHE A 16 -4.77 -5.36 -9.50
CA PHE A 16 -5.24 -4.51 -8.41
C PHE A 16 -5.28 -3.04 -8.84
N PHE A 17 -4.16 -2.55 -9.38
CA PHE A 17 -4.07 -1.18 -9.84
C PHE A 17 -4.73 -0.93 -11.20
N LYS A 18 -5.09 -1.96 -11.98
CA LYS A 18 -5.93 -1.80 -13.18
C LYS A 18 -7.26 -1.14 -12.83
N SER A 19 -7.83 -1.45 -11.66
CA SER A 19 -9.06 -0.83 -11.13
C SER A 19 -8.86 0.53 -10.45
N LEU A 20 -7.62 0.85 -10.05
CA LEU A 20 -7.20 2.11 -9.39
C LEU A 20 -6.46 3.06 -10.34
N ARG A 21 -6.33 2.70 -11.62
CA ARG A 21 -5.58 3.45 -12.65
C ARG A 21 -6.21 4.79 -12.99
N THR A 22 -7.43 5.05 -12.54
CA THR A 22 -7.91 6.41 -12.33
C THR A 22 -7.21 6.96 -11.10
N ALA A 23 -6.16 7.76 -11.30
CA ALA A 23 -5.41 8.45 -10.25
C ALA A 23 -6.29 9.14 -9.18
N HIS A 24 -7.55 9.44 -9.51
CA HIS A 24 -8.59 9.84 -8.56
C HIS A 24 -8.78 8.88 -7.39
N ARG A 25 -8.86 7.55 -7.59
CA ARG A 25 -9.08 6.60 -6.49
C ARG A 25 -7.88 6.51 -5.56
N ALA A 26 -6.67 6.44 -6.12
CA ALA A 26 -5.43 6.49 -5.35
C ALA A 26 -5.31 7.80 -4.55
N ARG A 27 -5.63 8.94 -5.19
CA ARG A 27 -5.65 10.25 -4.53
C ARG A 27 -6.67 10.33 -3.39
N SER A 28 -7.89 9.81 -3.59
CA SER A 28 -8.92 9.78 -2.54
C SER A 28 -8.51 8.90 -1.36
N ALA A 29 -7.95 7.71 -1.63
CA ALA A 29 -7.42 6.84 -0.57
C ALA A 29 -6.26 7.50 0.19
N CYS A 30 -5.36 8.17 -0.53
CA CYS A 30 -4.27 8.93 0.07
C CYS A 30 -4.77 10.11 0.92
N LEU A 31 -5.79 10.85 0.46
CA LEU A 31 -6.40 11.91 1.26
C LEU A 31 -7.00 11.36 2.56
N LEU A 32 -7.70 10.23 2.50
CA LEU A 32 -8.22 9.58 3.70
C LEU A 32 -7.11 9.16 4.66
N ARG A 33 -6.01 8.60 4.14
CA ARG A 33 -4.85 8.22 4.94
C ARG A 33 -4.15 9.44 5.56
N GLU A 34 -4.03 10.54 4.83
CA GLU A 34 -3.42 11.78 5.34
C GLU A 34 -4.26 12.42 6.45
N LEU A 35 -5.59 12.39 6.33
CA LEU A 35 -6.50 12.99 7.31
C LEU A 35 -6.73 12.11 8.55
N TYR A 36 -6.84 10.80 8.37
CA TYR A 36 -7.32 9.88 9.41
C TYR A 36 -6.33 8.78 9.80
N GLY A 37 -5.17 8.72 9.12
CA GLY A 37 -4.16 7.70 9.34
C GLY A 37 -4.58 6.30 8.88
N CYS A 38 -3.72 5.32 9.14
CA CYS A 38 -3.93 3.93 8.69
C CYS A 38 -4.96 3.16 9.54
N GLN A 39 -5.36 3.69 10.70
CA GLN A 39 -6.41 3.08 11.53
C GLN A 39 -7.82 3.36 10.99
N ASN A 40 -7.96 4.27 10.03
CA ASN A 40 -9.21 4.45 9.32
C ASN A 40 -9.65 3.14 8.65
N THR A 41 -10.90 2.72 8.87
CA THR A 41 -11.40 1.42 8.41
C THR A 41 -11.30 1.20 6.90
N LEU A 42 -11.49 2.25 6.10
CA LEU A 42 -11.36 2.16 4.65
C LEU A 42 -9.89 2.01 4.23
N VAL A 43 -8.99 2.76 4.87
CA VAL A 43 -7.55 2.66 4.63
C VAL A 43 -7.03 1.27 5.02
N ARG A 44 -7.39 0.78 6.20
CA ARG A 44 -7.00 -0.56 6.67
C ARG A 44 -7.47 -1.67 5.73
N ARG A 45 -8.72 -1.62 5.25
CA ARG A 45 -9.24 -2.60 4.28
C ARG A 45 -8.48 -2.59 2.96
N LEU A 46 -8.05 -1.42 2.49
CA LEU A 46 -7.22 -1.32 1.29
C LEU A 46 -5.85 -1.93 1.52
N ASP A 47 -5.25 -1.68 2.69
CA ASP A 47 -3.94 -2.23 3.04
C ASP A 47 -4.00 -3.75 3.21
N GLU A 48 -5.06 -4.28 3.82
CA GLU A 48 -5.31 -5.73 3.87
C GLU A 48 -5.41 -6.32 2.46
N TYR A 49 -6.18 -5.69 1.57
CA TYR A 49 -6.32 -6.18 0.20
C TYR A 49 -4.99 -6.19 -0.56
N GLU A 50 -4.14 -5.18 -0.37
CA GLU A 50 -2.79 -5.13 -0.95
C GLU A 50 -1.82 -6.18 -0.37
N ASN A 51 -2.17 -6.83 0.75
CA ASN A 51 -1.30 -7.80 1.41
C ASN A 51 -2.00 -9.15 1.64
N HIS A 52 -2.82 -9.58 0.68
CA HIS A 52 -3.54 -10.86 0.75
C HIS A 52 -4.39 -11.05 2.02
N GLY A 53 -5.06 -9.99 2.44
CA GLY A 53 -6.02 -9.97 3.54
C GLY A 53 -5.44 -9.66 4.92
N VAL A 54 -4.12 -9.56 5.06
CA VAL A 54 -3.46 -9.28 6.35
C VAL A 54 -2.37 -8.24 6.15
N VAL A 55 -2.39 -7.16 6.93
CA VAL A 55 -1.29 -6.19 6.89
C VAL A 55 -0.05 -6.80 7.56
N PRO A 56 1.12 -6.83 6.90
CA PRO A 56 2.33 -7.40 7.50
C PRO A 56 2.74 -6.65 8.74
N GLU A 57 3.14 -7.39 9.77
CA GLU A 57 3.68 -6.84 11.00
C GLU A 57 5.19 -6.60 10.89
N GLY A 58 5.66 -5.55 11.56
CA GLY A 58 7.08 -5.21 11.59
C GLY A 58 7.57 -4.49 10.33
N PRO A 59 8.90 -4.39 10.16
CA PRO A 59 9.51 -3.68 9.05
C PRO A 59 9.21 -4.34 7.70
N ILE A 60 9.07 -3.52 6.67
CA ILE A 60 8.88 -3.97 5.30
C ILE A 60 10.04 -3.51 4.42
N CYS A 61 10.45 -4.38 3.51
CA CYS A 61 11.37 -4.06 2.43
C CYS A 61 10.64 -3.21 1.39
N SER A 62 11.35 -2.37 0.64
CA SER A 62 10.76 -1.68 -0.51
C SER A 62 11.75 -1.45 -1.64
N GLU A 63 11.21 -1.33 -2.84
CA GLU A 63 11.96 -0.95 -4.04
C GLU A 63 12.18 0.58 -4.16
N VAL A 64 11.91 1.36 -3.11
CA VAL A 64 12.11 2.82 -3.13
C VAL A 64 13.61 3.15 -3.23
N PRO A 65 14.04 3.91 -4.26
CA PRO A 65 15.44 4.32 -4.37
C PRO A 65 15.89 5.13 -3.14
N GLY A 66 16.93 4.66 -2.46
CA GLY A 66 17.49 5.31 -1.26
C GLY A 66 16.74 5.05 0.04
N THR A 67 15.67 4.25 0.05
CA THR A 67 14.97 3.84 1.29
C THR A 67 14.53 2.39 1.18
N HIS A 68 15.43 1.48 1.55
CA HIS A 68 15.19 0.04 1.41
C HIS A 68 14.23 -0.56 2.43
N PHE A 69 13.98 0.15 3.54
CA PHE A 69 13.13 -0.34 4.63
C PHE A 69 12.21 0.75 5.16
N PHE A 70 11.00 0.36 5.51
CA PHE A 70 10.08 1.17 6.31
C PHE A 70 9.76 0.46 7.62
N PRO A 71 9.54 1.20 8.73
CA PRO A 71 9.24 0.59 10.03
C PRO A 71 7.99 -0.30 10.06
N ASN A 72 7.02 -0.03 9.16
CA ASN A 72 5.80 -0.79 8.98
C ASN A 72 5.11 -0.43 7.65
N PHE A 73 4.11 -1.23 7.27
CA PHE A 73 3.33 -1.01 6.05
C PHE A 73 2.65 0.36 6.00
N CYS A 74 2.17 0.86 7.14
CA CYS A 74 1.55 2.18 7.21
C CYS A 74 2.52 3.30 6.80
N SER A 75 3.76 3.26 7.28
CA SER A 75 4.80 4.25 6.97
C SER A 75 5.15 4.26 5.47
N PHE A 76 5.28 3.09 4.87
CA PHE A 76 5.51 2.96 3.42
C PHE A 76 4.32 3.48 2.60
N SER A 77 3.12 3.06 2.97
CA SER A 77 1.90 3.45 2.27
C SER A 77 1.61 4.95 2.42
N PHE A 78 2.00 5.56 3.55
CA PHE A 78 2.01 7.01 3.73
C PHE A 78 3.07 7.69 2.86
N TYR A 79 4.29 7.15 2.80
CA TYR A 79 5.36 7.65 1.92
C TYR A 79 4.92 7.70 0.45
N ARG A 80 4.26 6.64 -0.04
CA ARG A 80 3.72 6.59 -1.41
C ARG A 80 2.71 7.71 -1.67
N CYS A 81 1.87 8.03 -0.69
CA CYS A 81 0.90 9.12 -0.78
C CYS A 81 1.57 10.50 -0.85
N ILE A 82 2.45 10.83 0.11
CA ILE A 82 3.10 12.15 0.16
C ILE A 82 4.02 12.41 -1.03
N LYS A 83 4.67 11.35 -1.57
CA LYS A 83 5.52 11.45 -2.76
C LYS A 83 4.77 11.27 -4.07
N ARG A 84 3.45 11.04 -4.03
CA ARG A 84 2.61 10.70 -5.18
C ARG A 84 3.16 9.53 -6.01
N ARG A 85 3.83 8.61 -5.33
CA ARG A 85 4.44 7.37 -5.85
C ARG A 85 3.51 6.20 -5.58
N TYR A 86 2.28 6.30 -6.07
CA TYR A 86 1.17 5.41 -5.69
C TYR A 86 1.37 3.94 -6.05
N PHE A 87 2.27 3.63 -7.00
CA PHE A 87 2.44 2.32 -7.60
C PHE A 87 3.81 1.68 -7.34
N ILE A 88 4.60 2.25 -6.42
CA ILE A 88 5.86 1.61 -6.00
C ILE A 88 5.52 0.41 -5.10
N LYS A 89 6.26 -0.67 -5.31
CA LYS A 89 6.11 -1.94 -4.59
C LYS A 89 6.98 -2.00 -3.33
N VAL A 90 6.48 -2.80 -2.40
CA VAL A 90 7.23 -3.44 -1.32
C VAL A 90 8.13 -4.51 -1.92
#